data_AF-A0A4Q4BQA9-F1
#
_entry.id   AF-A0A4Q4BQA9-F1
#
_cell.length_a   1.000
_cell.length_b   1.000
_cell.length_c   1.000
_cell.angle_alpha   90.00
_cell.angle_beta   90.00
_cell.angle_gamma   90.00
#
_symmetry.space_group_name_H-M   'P 1'
#
loop_
_entity.id
_entity.type
_entity.pdbx_description
1 polymer ?
#
loop_
_entity_poly.entity_id
_entity_poly.type
_entity_poly.pdbx_seq_one_letter_code
_entity_poly.pdbx_strand_id
1 'polypeptide(L)' 'GSPEGLLDAETNLMYAGKYLRGAWLVSGGSEDRAVMWYSKGYYYEAKRMGLLEETGLRT' A
#
# COMPACT_ATOMS: atom_id res chain seq x y z
N GLY A 1 27.58 -3.53 -1.58
CA GLY A 1 26.85 -2.56 -0.76
C GLY A 1 26.26 -3.33 0.39
N SER A 2 26.60 -2.96 1.62
CA SER A 2 26.20 -3.73 2.79
C SER A 2 24.66 -3.77 2.95
N PRO A 3 24.10 -4.89 3.41
CA PRO A 3 22.65 -5.10 3.54
C PRO A 3 22.01 -4.35 4.72
N GLU A 4 22.64 -3.28 5.20
CA GLU A 4 22.17 -2.47 6.33
C GLU A 4 20.82 -1.77 6.03
N GLY A 5 20.47 -1.60 4.75
CA GLY A 5 19.18 -1.04 4.32
C GLY A 5 17.97 -1.99 4.47
N LEU A 6 18.18 -3.29 4.71
CA LEU A 6 17.11 -4.23 5.07
C LEU A 6 16.68 -4.08 6.55
N LEU A 7 17.45 -3.33 7.34
CA LEU A 7 17.36 -3.24 8.80
C LEU A 7 16.76 -1.93 9.32
N ASP A 8 16.31 -1.03 8.44
CA ASP A 8 15.37 0.00 8.87
C ASP A 8 13.95 -0.59 8.86
N ALA A 9 13.73 -1.52 9.80
CA ALA A 9 12.44 -2.16 10.00
C ALA A 9 11.35 -1.12 10.26
N GLU A 10 11.68 0.00 10.91
CA GLU A 10 10.75 1.11 11.13
C GLU A 10 10.32 1.73 9.80
N THR A 11 11.27 2.07 8.92
CA THR A 11 10.96 2.60 7.60
C THR A 11 10.20 1.60 6.73
N ASN A 12 10.63 0.33 6.70
CA ASN A 12 9.91 -0.72 5.97
C ASN A 12 8.49 -0.93 6.50
N LEU A 13 8.28 -0.92 7.82
CA LEU A 13 6.97 -1.03 8.46
C LEU A 13 6.09 0.19 8.18
N MET A 14 6.67 1.40 8.20
CA MET A 14 5.94 2.63 7.86
C MET A 14 5.46 2.63 6.41
N TYR A 15 6.33 2.27 5.45
CA TYR A 15 5.94 2.20 4.04
C TYR A 15 4.97 1.05 3.77
N ALA A 16 5.21 -0.13 4.35
CA ALA A 16 4.31 -1.26 4.27
C ALA A 16 2.93 -0.95 4.86
N GLY A 17 2.88 -0.28 6.01
CA GLY A 17 1.63 0.12 6.66
C GLY A 17 0.83 1.14 5.85
N LYS A 18 1.51 2.14 5.25
CA LYS A 18 0.87 3.08 4.31
C LYS A 18 0.31 2.36 3.08
N TYR A 19 1.07 1.43 2.51
CA TYR A 19 0.65 0.65 1.35
C TYR A 19 -0.53 -0.28 1.67
N LEU A 20 -0.51 -0.92 2.84
CA LEU A 20 -1.61 -1.74 3.33
C LEU A 20 -2.88 -0.92 3.58
N ARG A 21 -2.76 0.29 4.14
CA ARG A 21 -3.89 1.21 4.29
C ARG A 21 -4.49 1.56 2.92
N GLY A 22 -3.66 1.81 1.91
CA GLY A 22 -4.15 2.06 0.55
C GLY A 22 -4.88 0.85 -0.04
N ALA A 23 -4.34 -0.35 0.13
CA ALA A 23 -5.00 -1.59 -0.27
C ALA A 23 -6.34 -1.80 0.45
N TRP A 24 -6.43 -1.47 1.74
CA TRP A 24 -7.66 -1.52 2.52
C TRP A 24 -8.73 -0.55 1.99
N LEU A 25 -8.36 0.70 1.67
CA LEU A 25 -9.28 1.68 1.09
C LEU A 25 -9.86 1.18 -0.25
N VAL A 26 -9.01 0.68 -1.14
CA VAL A 26 -9.42 0.14 -2.45
C VAL A 26 -10.23 -1.16 -2.31
N SER A 27 -9.99 -1.93 -1.24
CA SER A 27 -10.75 -3.16 -0.97
C SER A 27 -12.21 -2.90 -0.59
N GLY A 28 -12.55 -1.69 -0.16
CA GLY A 28 -13.85 -1.37 0.42
C GLY A 28 -14.06 -1.96 1.82
N GLY A 29 -12.97 -2.17 2.57
CA GLY A 29 -13.01 -2.76 3.91
C GLY A 29 -13.05 -4.28 3.96
N SER A 30 -12.64 -4.96 2.87
CA SER A 30 -12.56 -6.42 2.81
C SER A 30 -11.11 -6.87 2.98
N GLU A 31 -10.85 -7.64 4.03
CA GLU A 31 -9.51 -8.12 4.35
C GLU A 31 -8.91 -8.97 3.23
N ASP A 32 -9.66 -9.95 2.71
CA ASP A 32 -9.22 -10.80 1.60
C ASP A 32 -8.81 -9.99 0.36
N ARG A 33 -9.62 -8.98 0.02
CA ARG A 33 -9.35 -8.10 -1.12
C ARG A 33 -8.18 -7.16 -0.82
N ALA A 34 -8.02 -6.68 0.41
CA ALA A 34 -6.90 -5.85 0.83
C ALA A 34 -5.57 -6.62 0.73
N VAL A 35 -5.53 -7.88 1.17
CA VAL A 35 -4.34 -8.75 1.03
C VAL A 35 -4.00 -8.98 -0.44
N MET A 36 -5.01 -9.25 -1.26
CA MET A 36 -4.83 -9.39 -2.71
C MET A 36 -4.26 -8.11 -3.33
N TRP A 37 -4.80 -6.94 -3.00
CA TRP A 37 -4.33 -5.66 -3.50
C TRP A 37 -2.94 -5.27 -3.00
N TYR A 38 -2.63 -5.56 -1.75
CA TYR A 38 -1.31 -5.37 -1.17
C TYR A 38 -0.24 -6.17 -1.93
N SER A 39 -0.60 -7.39 -2.35
CA SER A 39 0.32 -8.27 -3.08
C SER A 39 0.40 -7.96 -4.57
N LYS A 40 -0.73 -7.63 -5.20
CA LYS A 40 -0.85 -7.49 -6.67
C LYS A 40 -0.61 -6.06 -7.16
N GLY A 41 -0.71 -5.08 -6.26
CA GLY A 41 -0.71 -3.66 -6.56
C GLY A 41 -2.08 -3.14 -6.98
N TYR A 42 -2.43 -1.95 -6.50
CA TYR A 42 -3.79 -1.39 -6.62
C TYR A 42 -3.86 -0.04 -7.35
N TYR A 43 -2.79 0.41 -7.99
CA TYR A 43 -2.74 1.73 -8.64
C TYR A 43 -3.91 1.99 -9.60
N TYR A 44 -4.18 1.06 -10.51
CA TYR A 44 -5.24 1.24 -11.51
C TYR A 44 -6.64 1.25 -10.90
N GLU A 45 -6.87 0.45 -9.86
CA GLU A 45 -8.16 0.44 -9.17
C GLU A 45 -8.33 1.69 -8.30
N ALA A 46 -7.27 2.14 -7.61
CA ALA A 46 -7.27 3.44 -6.93
C ALA A 46 -7.54 4.60 -7.89
N LYS A 47 -6.93 4.60 -9.08
CA LYS A 47 -7.21 5.59 -10.14
C LYS A 47 -8.66 5.54 -10.60
N ARG A 48 -9.20 4.33 -10.83
CA ARG A 48 -10.59 4.12 -11.23
C ARG A 48 -11.59 4.62 -10.18
N MET A 49 -11.24 4.49 -8.90
CA MET A 49 -12.07 4.93 -7.77
C MET A 49 -11.82 6.39 -7.35
N GLY A 50 -10.86 7.08 -7.97
CA GLY A 50 -10.49 8.45 -7.58
C GLY A 50 -9.71 8.56 -6.27
N LEU A 51 -9.13 7.47 -5.77
CA LEU A 51 -8.50 7.36 -4.44
C LEU A 51 -6.98 7.59 -4.43
N LEU A 52 -6.41 8.23 -5.46
CA LEU A 52 -4.95 8.31 -5.59
C LEU A 52 -4.28 9.14 -4.48
N GLU A 53 -4.94 10.16 -3.95
CA GLU A 53 -4.40 10.97 -2.85
C GLU A 53 -4.57 10.26 -1.51
N GLU A 54 -5.74 9.69 -1.26
CA GLU A 54 -6.10 8.98 -0.03
C GLU A 54 -5.24 7.74 0.20
N THR A 55 -4.84 7.09 -0.90
CA THR A 55 -3.92 5.95 -0.91
C THR A 55 -2.44 6.35 -0.91
N GLY A 56 -2.13 7.65 -1.02
CA GLY A 56 -0.75 8.16 -1.06
C GLY A 56 0.02 7.84 -2.35
N LEU A 57 -0.68 7.46 -3.42
CA LEU A 57 -0.11 7.18 -4.74
C LEU A 57 0.06 8.43 -5.60
N ARG A 58 -0.52 9.56 -5.18
CA ARG A 58 -0.30 10.90 -5.73
C ARG A 58 0.05 11.85 -4.58
N THR A 59 1.12 12.61 -4.76
CA THR A 59 1.54 13.75 -3.92
C THR A 59 0.99 15.06 -4.45
#